data_AF-A0A8I0DQ18-F1
#
_entry.id   AF-A0A8I0DQ18-F1
#
_cell.length_a   1.000
_cell.length_b   1.000
_cell.length_c   1.000
_cell.angle_alpha   90.00
_cell.angle_beta   90.00
_cell.angle_gamma   90.00
#
_symmetry.space_group_name_H-M   'P 1'
#
loop_
_entity.id
_entity.type
_entity.pdbx_description
1 polymer ?
#
loop_
_entity_poly.entity_id
_entity_poly.type
_entity_poly.pdbx_seq_one_letter_code
_entity_poly.pdbx_strand_id
1 'polypeptide(L)'
;MTKYSIITGISALLLALIVPVECMGSGQQEEATCLAAFQNDLKEEVYQTGIAFLGYIGEGVPVQDILDYTKQADYLEAYPFLQNGTVVDAGGYEVYAIVPGSGWSINIYPSEMTEDAEYRDNLETPYYKGAPDEIIILRCNISEIYSNVMVSATEENMSVIYRPTISLRDGHLAEENHCYDFSIYYYDEEYGEYENYESDADFEEYEEYENNQMEDNRTDVQIAYDLLCETDEVSYYLGLGMSLRYTESKEVIDGRECMVFVLGTDHEEHFVSEHYYAVHDNLVYYYDVLNDQWNILGRG
;
A
#
# COMPACT_ATOMS: atom_id res chain seq x y z
N MET A 1 10.03 10.10 -47.74
CA MET A 1 10.65 9.29 -46.68
C MET A 1 10.87 10.20 -45.48
N THR A 2 9.95 10.01 -44.52
CA THR A 2 10.06 10.17 -43.06
C THR A 2 10.93 11.30 -42.51
N LYS A 3 10.27 12.38 -42.06
CA LYS A 3 10.82 13.31 -41.07
C LYS A 3 10.52 12.72 -39.68
N TYR A 4 11.56 12.35 -38.95
CA TYR A 4 11.46 12.04 -37.53
C TYR A 4 11.31 13.36 -36.77
N SER A 5 10.18 13.54 -36.07
CA SER A 5 9.98 14.62 -35.12
C SER A 5 10.17 14.02 -33.74
N ILE A 6 11.25 14.39 -33.08
CA ILE A 6 11.55 14.03 -31.69
C ILE A 6 10.71 14.98 -30.82
N ILE A 7 9.69 14.44 -30.16
CA ILE A 7 9.00 15.14 -29.06
C ILE A 7 9.74 14.71 -27.80
N THR A 8 10.58 15.60 -27.28
CA THR A 8 11.13 15.49 -25.93
C THR A 8 9.99 15.76 -24.95
N GLY A 9 9.48 14.71 -24.31
CA GLY A 9 8.63 14.83 -23.13
C GLY A 9 9.47 15.41 -21.99
N ILE A 10 9.08 16.58 -21.51
CA ILE A 10 9.66 17.18 -20.32
C ILE A 10 9.08 16.40 -19.14
N SER A 11 9.93 15.60 -18.49
CA SER A 11 9.68 15.00 -17.19
C SER A 11 9.39 16.11 -16.18
N ALA A 12 8.18 16.11 -15.64
CA ALA A 12 7.77 16.99 -14.55
C ALA A 12 8.42 16.49 -13.26
N LEU A 13 9.64 16.99 -13.01
CA LEU A 13 10.27 16.95 -11.71
C LEU A 13 9.45 17.88 -10.77
N LEU A 14 8.62 17.30 -9.91
CA LEU A 14 7.85 18.03 -8.91
C LEU A 14 8.83 18.67 -7.90
N LEU A 15 9.12 19.95 -8.10
CA LEU A 15 10.01 20.75 -7.27
C LEU A 15 9.18 21.34 -6.12
N ALA A 16 9.53 20.94 -4.90
CA ALA A 16 8.96 21.39 -3.64
C ALA A 16 8.74 22.91 -3.57
N LEU A 17 7.51 23.33 -3.25
CA LEU A 17 7.20 24.69 -2.82
C LEU A 17 7.19 24.75 -1.30
N ILE A 18 8.27 25.30 -0.74
CA ILE A 18 8.35 25.75 0.64
C ILE A 18 7.47 27.01 0.76
N VAL A 19 6.38 26.93 1.53
CA VAL A 19 5.56 28.09 1.91
C VAL A 19 6.05 28.64 3.28
N PRO A 20 6.24 29.97 3.44
CA PRO A 20 6.66 30.53 4.72
C PRO A 20 5.48 30.59 5.71
N VAL A 21 5.73 30.08 6.91
CA VAL A 21 4.87 30.13 8.09
C VAL A 21 4.75 31.55 8.61
N GLU A 22 3.54 32.10 8.72
CA GLU A 22 3.17 33.15 9.68
C GLU A 22 1.64 33.36 9.74
N CYS A 23 0.95 32.66 10.66
CA CYS A 23 -0.12 33.20 11.54
C CYS A 23 -0.81 32.06 12.30
N MET A 24 -0.91 32.21 13.62
CA MET A 24 -1.70 31.34 14.49
C MET A 24 -3.17 31.35 14.02
N GLY A 25 -3.59 30.21 13.46
CA GLY A 25 -4.73 30.06 12.53
C GLY A 25 -4.38 29.15 11.33
N SER A 26 -3.11 28.77 11.18
CA SER A 26 -2.52 28.13 10.01
C SER A 26 -3.01 26.74 9.65
N GLY A 27 -3.35 25.86 10.62
CA GLY A 27 -3.64 24.45 10.32
C GLY A 27 -4.80 24.23 9.34
N GLN A 28 -5.95 24.87 9.57
CA GLN A 28 -7.10 24.75 8.67
C GLN A 28 -6.87 25.40 7.29
N GLN A 29 -6.07 26.48 7.26
CA GLN A 29 -5.73 27.16 6.00
C GLN A 29 -4.72 26.35 5.18
N GLU A 30 -3.80 25.65 5.86
CA GLU A 30 -2.83 24.73 5.27
C GLU A 30 -3.52 23.47 4.73
N GLU A 31 -4.41 22.84 5.50
CA GLU A 31 -5.24 21.70 5.05
C GLU A 31 -6.10 22.05 3.83
N ALA A 32 -6.76 23.22 3.83
CA ALA A 32 -7.53 23.68 2.68
C ALA A 32 -6.65 23.91 1.44
N THR A 33 -5.39 24.33 1.64
CA THR A 33 -4.43 24.49 0.54
C THR A 33 -3.96 23.14 0.00
N CYS A 34 -3.70 22.15 0.86
CA CYS A 34 -3.36 20.79 0.46
C CYS A 34 -4.51 20.10 -0.28
N LEU A 35 -5.75 20.23 0.20
CA LEU A 35 -6.92 19.69 -0.50
C LEU A 35 -7.08 20.32 -1.90
N ALA A 36 -6.94 21.65 -2.00
CA ALA A 36 -7.03 22.33 -3.29
C ALA A 36 -5.92 21.90 -4.26
N ALA A 37 -4.70 21.64 -3.77
CA ALA A 37 -3.61 21.09 -4.58
C ALA A 37 -3.97 19.70 -5.11
N PHE A 38 -4.39 18.78 -4.23
CA PHE A 38 -4.81 17.44 -4.62
C PHE A 38 -5.95 17.44 -5.66
N GLN A 39 -6.97 18.28 -5.46
CA GLN A 39 -8.08 18.41 -6.41
C GLN A 39 -7.65 19.00 -7.76
N ASN A 40 -6.60 19.83 -7.80
CA ASN A 40 -6.03 20.28 -9.07
C ASN A 40 -5.31 19.14 -9.78
N ASP A 41 -4.55 18.31 -9.06
CA ASP A 41 -3.87 17.14 -9.64
C ASP A 41 -4.88 16.16 -10.25
N LEU A 42 -5.97 15.86 -9.54
CA LEU A 42 -7.08 15.06 -10.08
C LEU A 42 -7.61 15.64 -11.39
N LYS A 43 -7.79 16.96 -11.46
CA LYS A 43 -8.31 17.64 -12.64
C LYS A 43 -7.33 17.62 -13.80
N GLU A 44 -6.04 17.78 -13.56
CA GLU A 44 -4.98 17.74 -14.58
C GLU A 44 -4.87 16.35 -15.21
N GLU A 45 -4.97 15.30 -14.39
CA GLU A 45 -4.95 13.90 -14.81
C GLU A 45 -6.34 13.36 -15.21
N VAL A 46 -7.36 14.23 -15.23
CA VAL A 46 -8.73 13.94 -15.70
C VAL A 46 -9.49 12.90 -14.85
N TYR A 47 -9.14 12.76 -13.57
CA TYR A 47 -9.86 11.98 -12.58
C TYR A 47 -11.02 12.76 -11.94
N GLN A 48 -12.13 12.07 -11.66
CA GLN A 48 -13.32 12.67 -11.01
C GLN A 48 -13.24 12.58 -9.48
N THR A 49 -12.47 11.63 -8.97
CA THR A 49 -12.32 11.35 -7.54
C THR A 49 -10.95 10.72 -7.30
N GLY A 50 -10.40 10.93 -6.12
CA GLY A 50 -9.36 10.08 -5.55
C GLY A 50 -10.00 9.05 -4.62
N ILE A 51 -9.41 7.87 -4.55
CA ILE A 51 -9.72 6.85 -3.54
C ILE A 51 -8.43 6.25 -2.98
N ALA A 52 -8.41 5.98 -1.67
CA ALA A 52 -7.33 5.27 -1.01
C ALA A 52 -7.89 4.22 -0.06
N PHE A 53 -7.27 3.04 -0.06
CA PHE A 53 -7.48 2.04 0.98
C PHE A 53 -6.65 2.36 2.20
N LEU A 54 -7.31 2.51 3.35
CA LEU A 54 -6.63 2.86 4.60
C LEU A 54 -6.33 1.64 5.47
N GLY A 55 -7.07 0.54 5.30
CA GLY A 55 -6.86 -0.72 6.03
C GLY A 55 -8.16 -1.41 6.46
N TYR A 56 -8.00 -2.42 7.32
CA TYR A 56 -9.09 -3.28 7.78
C TYR A 56 -9.50 -3.00 9.22
N ILE A 57 -10.80 -2.86 9.48
CA ILE A 57 -11.37 -2.58 10.80
C ILE A 57 -12.40 -3.66 11.20
N GLY A 58 -12.44 -4.00 12.50
CA GLY A 58 -13.37 -4.99 13.04
C GLY A 58 -14.84 -4.53 13.12
N GLU A 59 -15.69 -5.35 13.72
CA GLU A 59 -17.12 -5.04 13.92
C GLU A 59 -17.39 -4.21 15.18
N GLY A 60 -18.56 -3.55 15.21
CA GLY A 60 -19.02 -2.82 16.40
C GLY A 60 -18.16 -1.62 16.78
N VAL A 61 -17.37 -1.11 15.84
CA VAL A 61 -16.40 -0.05 16.06
C VAL A 61 -17.04 1.35 16.15
N PRO A 62 -16.56 2.21 17.05
CA PRO A 62 -16.93 3.62 17.08
C PRO A 62 -16.60 4.34 15.76
N VAL A 63 -17.42 5.34 15.42
CA VAL A 63 -17.18 6.24 14.28
C VAL A 63 -15.80 6.91 14.34
N GLN A 64 -15.32 7.21 15.55
CA GLN A 64 -14.00 7.83 15.73
C GLN A 64 -12.87 6.89 15.33
N ASP A 65 -12.99 5.59 15.60
CA ASP A 65 -11.98 4.60 15.26
C ASP A 65 -11.84 4.45 13.74
N ILE A 66 -12.95 4.60 12.99
CA ILE A 66 -12.93 4.66 11.51
C ILE A 66 -12.19 5.92 11.05
N LEU A 67 -12.46 7.09 11.64
CA LEU A 67 -11.77 8.33 11.29
C LEU A 67 -10.27 8.28 11.64
N ASP A 68 -9.90 7.58 12.71
CA ASP A 68 -8.52 7.49 13.19
C ASP A 68 -7.59 6.77 12.20
N TYR A 69 -8.11 6.02 11.22
CA TYR A 69 -7.33 5.51 10.09
C TYR A 69 -6.65 6.62 9.27
N THR A 70 -7.20 7.83 9.26
CA THR A 70 -6.60 9.01 8.60
C THR A 70 -5.39 9.57 9.34
N LYS A 71 -5.12 9.11 10.58
CA LYS A 71 -4.03 9.57 11.44
C LYS A 71 -2.78 8.69 11.39
N GLN A 72 -2.79 7.64 10.55
CA GLN A 72 -1.58 6.88 10.24
C GLN A 72 -0.49 7.84 9.75
N ALA A 73 0.75 7.66 10.20
CA ALA A 73 1.81 8.66 10.04
C ALA A 73 1.97 9.14 8.59
N ASP A 74 2.02 8.19 7.65
CA ASP A 74 2.24 8.47 6.24
C ASP A 74 1.04 9.21 5.61
N TYR A 75 -0.19 8.86 5.99
CA TYR A 75 -1.39 9.57 5.54
C TYR A 75 -1.52 10.96 6.18
N LEU A 76 -1.14 11.10 7.46
CA LEU A 76 -1.18 12.36 8.16
C LEU A 76 -0.16 13.36 7.59
N GLU A 77 1.00 12.87 7.17
CA GLU A 77 2.05 13.66 6.53
C GLU A 77 1.69 14.03 5.08
N ALA A 78 1.25 13.05 4.28
CA ALA A 78 0.97 13.28 2.86
C ALA A 78 -0.37 13.97 2.60
N TYR A 79 -1.41 13.62 3.37
CA TYR A 79 -2.80 14.03 3.15
C TYR A 79 -3.47 14.52 4.44
N PRO A 80 -2.94 15.57 5.11
CA PRO A 80 -3.43 16.02 6.41
C PRO A 80 -4.91 16.43 6.41
N PHE A 81 -5.45 16.81 5.25
CA PHE A 81 -6.85 17.20 5.06
C PHE A 81 -7.86 16.06 5.26
N LEU A 82 -7.44 14.79 5.23
CA LEU A 82 -8.33 13.63 5.41
C LEU A 82 -9.00 13.60 6.79
N GLN A 83 -8.39 14.22 7.80
CA GLN A 83 -8.95 14.32 9.15
C GLN A 83 -10.27 15.13 9.21
N ASN A 84 -10.57 15.91 8.17
CA ASN A 84 -11.83 16.64 8.03
C ASN A 84 -12.93 15.83 7.33
N GLY A 85 -12.67 14.55 7.02
CA GLY A 85 -13.61 13.70 6.31
C GLY A 85 -14.85 13.32 7.13
N THR A 86 -15.99 13.24 6.45
CA THR A 86 -17.23 12.72 7.02
C THR A 86 -17.20 11.20 7.00
N VAL A 87 -17.35 10.57 8.16
CA VAL A 87 -17.42 9.11 8.25
C VAL A 87 -18.79 8.60 7.79
N VAL A 88 -18.78 7.63 6.88
CA VAL A 88 -19.96 6.88 6.45
C VAL A 88 -19.71 5.41 6.76
N ASP A 89 -20.48 4.85 7.70
CA ASP A 89 -20.41 3.43 8.06
C ASP A 89 -21.52 2.65 7.34
N ALA A 90 -21.16 1.96 6.26
CA ALA A 90 -22.03 1.05 5.53
C ALA A 90 -21.93 -0.40 6.05
N GLY A 91 -21.17 -0.63 7.13
CA GLY A 91 -20.81 -1.95 7.63
C GLY A 91 -19.79 -2.67 6.75
N GLY A 92 -19.13 -3.69 7.30
CA GLY A 92 -18.03 -4.40 6.64
C GLY A 92 -16.71 -4.21 7.37
N TYR A 93 -15.62 -4.49 6.67
CA TYR A 93 -14.29 -4.57 7.29
C TYR A 93 -13.26 -3.66 6.65
N GLU A 94 -13.57 -2.97 5.56
CA GLU A 94 -12.60 -2.16 4.82
C GLU A 94 -12.86 -0.67 5.04
N VAL A 95 -11.78 0.10 5.22
CA VAL A 95 -11.83 1.56 5.37
C VAL A 95 -11.19 2.22 4.17
N TYR A 96 -11.92 3.13 3.54
CA TYR A 96 -11.47 3.91 2.39
C TYR A 96 -11.56 5.41 2.65
N ALA A 97 -10.60 6.18 2.16
CA ALA A 97 -10.74 7.62 1.98
C ALA A 97 -11.18 7.91 0.54
N ILE A 98 -12.20 8.77 0.38
CA ILE A 98 -12.70 9.20 -0.93
C ILE A 98 -12.67 10.72 -0.97
N VAL A 99 -11.94 11.26 -1.94
CA VAL A 99 -11.76 12.71 -2.11
C VAL A 99 -12.35 13.10 -3.46
N PRO A 100 -13.48 13.83 -3.50
CA PRO A 100 -14.05 14.28 -4.77
C PRO A 100 -13.13 15.29 -5.46
N GLY A 101 -13.13 15.29 -6.79
CA GLY A 101 -12.64 16.41 -7.59
C GLY A 101 -13.41 17.69 -7.26
N SER A 102 -12.81 18.85 -7.52
CA SER A 102 -13.43 20.13 -7.13
C SER A 102 -14.82 20.30 -7.76
N GLY A 103 -15.84 20.56 -6.93
CA GLY A 103 -17.25 20.68 -7.34
C GLY A 103 -18.03 19.36 -7.42
N TRP A 104 -17.36 18.21 -7.32
CA TRP A 104 -18.00 16.90 -7.33
C TRP A 104 -18.54 16.53 -5.95
N SER A 105 -19.63 15.76 -5.92
CA SER A 105 -20.25 15.21 -4.71
C SER A 105 -20.20 13.69 -4.71
N ILE A 106 -19.91 13.08 -3.56
CA ILE A 106 -19.87 11.63 -3.38
C ILE A 106 -21.18 11.14 -2.76
N ASN A 107 -21.78 10.12 -3.37
CA ASN A 107 -23.01 9.48 -2.91
C ASN A 107 -22.76 7.99 -2.68
N ILE A 108 -23.22 7.46 -1.55
CA ILE A 108 -23.02 6.07 -1.16
C ILE A 108 -24.37 5.36 -1.10
N TYR A 109 -24.51 4.26 -1.83
CA TYR A 109 -25.74 3.48 -1.90
C TYR A 109 -25.51 2.04 -1.45
N PRO A 110 -26.51 1.39 -0.83
CA PRO A 110 -26.48 -0.04 -0.61
C PRO A 110 -26.42 -0.79 -1.94
N SER A 111 -25.56 -1.80 -1.99
CA SER A 111 -25.48 -2.77 -3.09
C SER A 111 -25.44 -4.17 -2.50
N GLU A 112 -26.10 -5.12 -3.15
CA GLU A 112 -26.08 -6.52 -2.76
C GLU A 112 -25.77 -7.42 -3.96
N MET A 113 -25.11 -8.54 -3.69
CA MET A 113 -24.91 -9.58 -4.70
C MET A 113 -26.13 -10.49 -4.73
N THR A 114 -26.70 -10.70 -5.92
CA THR A 114 -27.82 -11.62 -6.11
C THR A 114 -27.34 -13.08 -6.22
N GLU A 115 -28.27 -14.04 -6.15
CA GLU A 115 -27.97 -15.47 -6.35
C GLU A 115 -27.36 -15.77 -7.73
N ASP A 116 -27.62 -14.89 -8.72
CA ASP A 116 -27.08 -15.00 -10.08
C ASP A 116 -25.71 -14.30 -10.24
N ALA A 117 -25.08 -13.89 -9.12
CA ALA A 117 -23.80 -13.15 -9.10
C ALA A 117 -23.85 -11.81 -9.85
N GLU A 118 -24.98 -11.11 -9.78
CA GLU A 118 -25.16 -9.74 -10.29
C GLU A 118 -25.37 -8.76 -9.14
N TYR A 119 -24.83 -7.54 -9.27
CA TYR A 119 -25.10 -6.45 -8.33
C TYR A 119 -26.53 -5.92 -8.46
N ARG A 120 -27.18 -5.72 -7.32
CA ARG A 120 -28.47 -5.01 -7.21
C ARG A 120 -28.31 -3.79 -6.32
N ASP A 121 -28.42 -2.61 -6.93
CA ASP A 121 -28.23 -1.32 -6.26
C ASP A 121 -29.55 -0.73 -5.76
N ASN A 122 -29.58 -0.24 -4.53
CA ASN A 122 -30.73 0.48 -3.97
C ASN A 122 -30.51 2.00 -4.03
N LEU A 123 -30.97 2.62 -5.13
CA LEU A 123 -30.85 4.06 -5.33
C LEU A 123 -31.87 4.90 -4.54
N GLU A 124 -32.89 4.26 -3.96
CA GLU A 124 -33.98 4.96 -3.25
C GLU A 124 -33.59 5.36 -1.83
N THR A 125 -32.74 4.56 -1.17
CA THR A 125 -32.31 4.76 0.22
C THR A 125 -30.78 4.79 0.30
N PRO A 126 -30.13 5.89 -0.09
CA PRO A 126 -28.68 6.02 0.03
C PRO A 126 -28.25 5.95 1.50
N TYR A 127 -27.09 5.35 1.76
CA TYR A 127 -26.40 5.51 3.05
C TYR A 127 -26.02 6.97 3.28
N TYR A 128 -25.55 7.64 2.23
CA TYR A 128 -25.09 9.02 2.33
C TYR A 128 -25.18 9.80 1.02
N LYS A 129 -25.37 11.12 1.16
CA LYS A 129 -25.46 12.10 0.08
C LYS A 129 -24.57 13.28 0.45
N GLY A 130 -23.34 13.30 -0.06
CA GLY A 130 -22.35 14.32 0.25
C GLY A 130 -22.64 15.65 -0.43
N ALA A 131 -22.14 16.72 0.20
CA ALA A 131 -22.02 18.04 -0.42
C ALA A 131 -20.87 18.06 -1.45
N PRO A 132 -20.83 19.06 -2.34
CA PRO A 132 -19.65 19.30 -3.16
C PRO A 132 -18.39 19.46 -2.31
N ASP A 133 -17.27 18.91 -2.79
CA ASP A 133 -15.95 18.95 -2.14
C ASP A 133 -15.86 18.19 -0.80
N GLU A 134 -16.90 17.47 -0.39
CA GLU A 134 -16.92 16.75 0.87
C GLU A 134 -16.12 15.44 0.80
N ILE A 135 -15.09 15.34 1.63
CA ILE A 135 -14.28 14.12 1.80
C ILE A 135 -15.08 13.09 2.59
N ILE A 136 -15.08 11.84 2.13
CA ILE A 136 -15.77 10.73 2.78
C ILE A 136 -14.75 9.72 3.30
N ILE A 137 -14.86 9.33 4.57
CA ILE A 137 -14.17 8.17 5.13
C ILE A 137 -15.19 7.04 5.24
N LEU A 138 -15.11 6.09 4.32
CA LEU A 138 -16.11 5.06 4.13
C LEU A 138 -15.64 3.75 4.77
N ARG A 139 -16.46 3.20 5.67
CA ARG A 139 -16.36 1.79 6.06
C ARG A 139 -17.34 0.97 5.23
N CYS A 140 -16.84 0.02 4.45
CA CYS A 140 -17.64 -0.86 3.61
C CYS A 140 -17.05 -2.28 3.50
N ASN A 141 -17.65 -3.08 2.63
CA ASN A 141 -17.28 -4.44 2.22
C ASN A 141 -17.35 -5.46 3.36
N ILE A 142 -18.48 -6.18 3.42
CA ILE A 142 -18.68 -7.32 4.34
C ILE A 142 -17.94 -8.57 3.83
N SER A 143 -17.59 -8.59 2.55
CA SER A 143 -16.91 -9.69 1.89
C SER A 143 -15.79 -9.13 1.01
N GLU A 144 -14.68 -9.85 0.94
CA GLU A 144 -13.52 -9.48 0.11
C GLU A 144 -13.76 -9.68 -1.39
N ILE A 145 -14.78 -10.48 -1.76
CA ILE A 145 -15.07 -10.83 -3.15
C ILE A 145 -16.15 -9.96 -3.81
N TYR A 146 -16.87 -9.13 -3.05
CA TYR A 146 -17.83 -8.17 -3.60
C TYR A 146 -18.07 -6.97 -2.68
N SER A 147 -18.42 -5.83 -3.28
CA SER A 147 -18.73 -4.62 -2.51
C SER A 147 -20.19 -4.57 -2.07
N ASN A 148 -20.45 -4.24 -0.80
CA ASN A 148 -21.82 -3.98 -0.30
C ASN A 148 -22.29 -2.55 -0.57
N VAL A 149 -21.51 -1.78 -1.33
CA VAL A 149 -21.82 -0.40 -1.68
C VAL A 149 -21.66 -0.17 -3.18
N MET A 150 -22.40 0.80 -3.68
CA MET A 150 -22.13 1.46 -4.94
C MET A 150 -21.81 2.91 -4.63
N VAL A 151 -20.68 3.40 -5.13
CA VAL A 151 -20.30 4.81 -5.01
C VAL A 151 -20.62 5.53 -6.31
N SER A 152 -21.21 6.72 -6.21
CA SER A 152 -21.42 7.61 -7.35
C SER A 152 -20.84 8.99 -7.05
N ALA A 153 -19.87 9.40 -7.85
CA ALA A 153 -19.39 10.78 -7.89
C ALA A 153 -20.19 11.55 -8.95
N THR A 154 -20.71 12.71 -8.59
CA THR A 154 -21.60 13.51 -9.45
C THR A 154 -21.20 14.98 -9.47
N GLU A 155 -21.20 15.59 -10.66
CA GLU A 155 -21.11 17.04 -10.86
C GLU A 155 -22.14 17.44 -11.93
N GLU A 156 -23.10 18.30 -11.55
CA GLU A 156 -24.21 18.71 -12.41
C GLU A 156 -24.93 17.53 -13.12
N ASN A 157 -24.67 17.35 -14.43
CA ASN A 157 -25.27 16.29 -15.26
C ASN A 157 -24.31 15.12 -15.54
N MET A 158 -23.10 15.15 -14.99
CA MET A 158 -22.10 14.10 -15.13
C MET A 158 -22.13 13.20 -13.90
N SER A 159 -21.94 11.91 -14.12
CA SER A 159 -21.80 10.93 -13.03
C SER A 159 -20.85 9.84 -13.44
N VAL A 160 -19.98 9.44 -12.51
CA VAL A 160 -19.24 8.18 -12.58
C VAL A 160 -19.68 7.29 -11.43
N ILE A 161 -19.66 5.99 -11.66
CA ILE A 161 -20.06 4.96 -10.68
C ILE A 161 -18.94 3.94 -10.60
N TYR A 162 -18.59 3.54 -9.39
CA TYR A 162 -17.55 2.56 -9.11
C TYR A 162 -17.83 1.84 -7.79
N ARG A 163 -17.06 0.79 -7.51
CA ARG A 163 -17.14 0.04 -6.25
C ARG A 163 -15.77 -0.05 -5.60
N PRO A 164 -15.56 0.53 -4.41
CA PRO A 164 -14.34 0.32 -3.64
C PRO A 164 -14.15 -1.18 -3.42
N THR A 165 -13.04 -1.73 -3.92
CA THR A 165 -12.65 -3.11 -3.70
C THR A 165 -11.13 -3.22 -3.83
N ILE A 166 -10.54 -4.07 -3.00
CA ILE A 166 -9.15 -4.49 -3.16
C ILE A 166 -9.08 -5.68 -4.12
N SER A 167 -8.13 -5.63 -5.03
CA SER A 167 -7.74 -6.72 -5.90
C SER A 167 -7.10 -7.83 -5.07
N LEU A 168 -7.70 -9.01 -5.10
CA LEU A 168 -7.14 -10.22 -4.48
C LEU A 168 -5.85 -10.71 -5.17
N ARG A 169 -5.41 -10.05 -6.25
CA ARG A 169 -4.18 -10.41 -6.97
C ARG A 169 -2.94 -9.83 -6.29
N ASP A 170 -3.02 -8.59 -5.86
CA ASP A 170 -1.87 -7.76 -5.47
C ASP A 170 -2.16 -6.91 -4.24
N GLY A 171 -3.36 -6.99 -3.65
CA GLY A 171 -3.71 -6.17 -2.48
C GLY A 171 -3.87 -4.69 -2.79
N HIS A 172 -3.85 -4.30 -4.08
CA HIS A 172 -4.05 -2.93 -4.52
C HIS A 172 -5.54 -2.67 -4.80
N LEU A 173 -5.94 -1.40 -4.92
CA LEU A 173 -7.29 -1.08 -5.35
C LEU A 173 -7.54 -1.68 -6.73
N ALA A 174 -8.70 -2.32 -6.90
CA ALA A 174 -9.10 -2.81 -8.21
C ALA A 174 -9.20 -1.64 -9.19
N GLU A 175 -8.68 -1.85 -10.40
CA GLU A 175 -8.59 -0.79 -11.41
C GLU A 175 -9.97 -0.23 -11.76
N GLU A 176 -10.18 1.05 -11.47
CA GLU A 176 -11.40 1.80 -11.79
C GLU A 176 -11.03 3.05 -12.61
N ASN A 177 -11.39 3.06 -13.90
CA ASN A 177 -10.93 4.03 -14.92
C ASN A 177 -11.16 5.52 -14.59
N HIS A 178 -11.94 5.84 -13.56
CA HIS A 178 -12.37 7.21 -13.20
C HIS A 178 -11.87 7.67 -11.83
N CYS A 179 -11.10 6.83 -11.13
CA CYS A 179 -10.63 7.08 -9.79
C CYS A 179 -9.10 7.08 -9.76
N TYR A 180 -8.52 8.10 -9.14
CA TYR A 180 -7.09 8.12 -8.84
C TYR A 180 -6.84 7.31 -7.57
N ASP A 181 -6.05 6.26 -7.66
CA ASP A 181 -5.57 5.51 -6.50
C ASP A 181 -4.43 6.29 -5.83
N PHE A 182 -4.68 6.77 -4.61
CA PHE A 182 -3.68 7.43 -3.77
C PHE A 182 -3.39 6.64 -2.50
N SER A 183 -3.69 5.33 -2.49
CA SER A 183 -3.33 4.45 -1.39
C SER A 183 -1.82 4.41 -1.21
N ILE A 184 -1.38 4.42 0.03
CA ILE A 184 0.02 4.23 0.39
C ILE A 184 0.24 2.73 0.54
N TYR A 185 0.77 2.11 -0.52
CA TYR A 185 1.18 0.72 -0.50
C TYR A 185 2.59 0.60 0.05
N TYR A 186 2.72 -0.13 1.14
CA TYR A 186 4.01 -0.59 1.61
C TYR A 186 4.38 -1.79 0.74
N TYR A 187 5.29 -1.58 -0.20
CA TYR A 187 5.97 -2.68 -0.84
C TYR A 187 6.82 -3.35 0.22
N ASP A 188 6.28 -4.42 0.80
CA ASP A 188 7.08 -5.38 1.51
C ASP A 188 7.76 -6.24 0.44
N GLU A 189 9.03 -5.94 0.12
CA GLU A 189 9.82 -6.76 -0.79
C GLU A 189 9.99 -8.22 -0.26
N GLU A 190 9.52 -8.53 0.96
CA GLU A 190 9.54 -9.85 1.61
C GLU A 190 8.43 -10.82 1.12
N TYR A 191 7.33 -10.37 0.50
CA TYR A 191 6.21 -11.25 0.10
C TYR A 191 5.82 -11.13 -1.39
N GLY A 192 6.61 -11.77 -2.25
CA GLY A 192 6.20 -12.10 -3.61
C GLY A 192 5.32 -13.37 -3.63
N GLU A 193 4.18 -13.28 -4.33
CA GLU A 193 3.25 -14.37 -4.69
C GLU A 193 2.34 -14.97 -3.60
N TYR A 194 1.03 -14.70 -3.75
CA TYR A 194 -0.06 -15.42 -3.10
C TYR A 194 -0.17 -16.86 -3.64
N GLU A 195 0.09 -17.87 -2.82
CA GLU A 195 -0.46 -19.22 -3.03
C GLU A 195 -1.65 -19.46 -2.10
N ASN A 196 -2.80 -19.55 -2.76
CA ASN A 196 -4.10 -20.10 -2.37
C ASN A 196 -4.04 -21.13 -1.21
N TYR A 197 -4.50 -20.76 -0.01
CA TYR A 197 -4.83 -21.74 1.03
C TYR A 197 -6.33 -22.03 1.01
N GLU A 198 -6.69 -23.15 0.39
CA GLU A 198 -7.91 -23.87 0.79
C GLU A 198 -7.78 -24.18 2.29
N SER A 199 -8.67 -23.57 3.07
CA SER A 199 -8.86 -23.84 4.49
C SER A 199 -9.28 -25.30 4.66
N ASP A 200 -8.37 -26.14 5.15
CA ASP A 200 -8.71 -27.38 5.82
C ASP A 200 -7.70 -27.67 6.94
N ALA A 201 -8.26 -27.96 8.12
CA ALA A 201 -7.69 -28.64 9.30
C ALA A 201 -7.16 -27.80 10.48
N ASP A 202 -7.94 -27.90 11.56
CA ASP A 202 -7.56 -28.01 12.98
C ASP A 202 -6.87 -26.83 13.67
N PHE A 203 -7.71 -25.89 14.10
CA PHE A 203 -7.43 -24.97 15.20
C PHE A 203 -7.78 -25.64 16.54
N GLU A 204 -6.79 -26.25 17.21
CA GLU A 204 -6.87 -26.62 18.64
C GLU A 204 -5.97 -25.69 19.47
N GLU A 205 -6.62 -24.78 20.20
CA GLU A 205 -6.43 -24.34 21.60
C GLU A 205 -5.03 -24.51 22.25
N TYR A 206 -4.46 -23.44 22.83
CA TYR A 206 -4.28 -23.25 24.29
C TYR A 206 -3.45 -21.97 24.63
N GLU A 207 -3.91 -21.29 25.67
CA GLU A 207 -3.43 -20.00 26.20
C GLU A 207 -2.23 -20.07 27.19
N GLU A 208 -1.74 -18.86 27.52
CA GLU A 208 -1.28 -18.34 28.84
C GLU A 208 0.24 -18.14 29.17
N TYR A 209 0.58 -16.84 29.14
CA TYR A 209 1.36 -15.98 30.06
C TYR A 209 2.90 -15.95 30.15
N GLU A 210 3.36 -14.75 29.78
CA GLU A 210 4.41 -13.88 30.34
C GLU A 210 5.87 -14.36 30.36
N ASN A 211 6.64 -13.80 29.42
CA ASN A 211 7.85 -13.05 29.76
C ASN A 211 8.04 -11.87 28.80
N ASN A 212 8.11 -10.65 29.35
CA ASN A 212 8.54 -9.46 28.63
C ASN A 212 10.01 -9.58 28.21
N GLN A 213 10.23 -10.03 26.98
CA GLN A 213 11.23 -9.47 26.09
C GLN A 213 10.43 -8.99 24.87
N MET A 214 10.70 -7.80 24.34
CA MET A 214 10.16 -7.46 23.03
C MET A 214 10.75 -8.49 22.06
N GLU A 215 9.97 -9.51 21.75
CA GLU A 215 10.29 -10.46 20.70
C GLU A 215 10.31 -9.63 19.43
N ASP A 216 11.51 -9.48 18.88
CA ASP A 216 11.72 -8.97 17.55
C ASP A 216 10.94 -9.90 16.62
N ASN A 217 9.70 -9.52 16.29
CA ASN A 217 8.76 -10.33 15.51
C ASN A 217 9.16 -10.37 14.02
N ARG A 218 10.45 -10.22 13.74
CA ARG A 218 11.08 -10.35 12.44
C ARG A 218 11.32 -11.83 12.17
N THR A 219 11.08 -12.24 10.93
CA THR A 219 11.42 -13.59 10.48
C THR A 219 12.95 -13.78 10.54
N ASP A 220 13.42 -15.03 10.66
CA ASP A 220 14.86 -15.33 10.55
C ASP A 220 15.46 -14.78 9.24
N VAL A 221 14.65 -14.73 8.18
CA VAL A 221 15.01 -14.16 6.87
C VAL A 221 15.21 -12.65 6.98
N GLN A 222 14.29 -11.92 7.62
CA GLN A 222 14.40 -10.48 7.81
C GLN A 222 15.60 -10.12 8.70
N ILE A 223 15.86 -10.89 9.74
CA ILE A 223 17.05 -10.70 10.61
C ILE A 223 18.33 -10.88 9.79
N ALA A 224 18.39 -11.90 8.94
CA ALA A 224 19.55 -12.15 8.08
C ALA A 224 19.68 -11.11 6.95
N TYR A 225 18.58 -10.62 6.41
CA TYR A 225 18.54 -9.54 5.42
C TYR A 225 19.09 -8.24 6.02
N ASP A 226 18.59 -7.85 7.19
CA ASP A 226 19.07 -6.67 7.92
C ASP A 226 20.57 -6.76 8.20
N LEU A 227 21.04 -7.92 8.69
CA LEU A 227 22.46 -8.16 8.94
C LEU A 227 23.32 -8.02 7.67
N LEU A 228 22.83 -8.50 6.53
CA LEU A 228 23.52 -8.34 5.25
C LEU A 228 23.56 -6.86 4.85
N CYS A 229 22.45 -6.13 4.99
CA CYS A 229 22.35 -4.71 4.68
C CYS A 229 23.27 -3.83 5.54
N GLU A 230 23.64 -4.28 6.74
CA GLU A 230 24.62 -3.58 7.59
C GLU A 230 26.07 -3.77 7.14
N THR A 231 26.37 -4.72 6.25
CA THR A 231 27.73 -4.90 5.72
C THR A 231 28.10 -3.82 4.71
N ASP A 232 29.34 -3.29 4.80
CA ASP A 232 29.84 -2.24 3.91
C ASP A 232 29.75 -2.63 2.42
N GLU A 233 29.93 -3.91 2.10
CA GLU A 233 29.90 -4.40 0.72
C GLU A 233 28.47 -4.49 0.17
N VAL A 234 27.54 -5.11 0.90
CA VAL A 234 26.15 -5.26 0.43
C VAL A 234 25.45 -3.91 0.38
N SER A 235 25.59 -3.08 1.42
CA SER A 235 25.03 -1.72 1.44
C SER A 235 25.54 -0.86 0.28
N TYR A 236 26.83 -0.98 -0.08
CA TYR A 236 27.39 -0.29 -1.23
C TYR A 236 26.68 -0.67 -2.53
N TYR A 237 26.45 -1.96 -2.78
CA TYR A 237 25.78 -2.43 -3.99
C TYR A 237 24.28 -2.13 -4.02
N LEU A 238 23.58 -2.23 -2.89
CA LEU A 238 22.19 -1.78 -2.78
C LEU A 238 22.07 -0.29 -3.13
N GLY A 239 23.02 0.54 -2.68
CA GLY A 239 23.10 1.96 -3.04
C GLY A 239 23.35 2.24 -4.54
N LEU A 240 23.79 1.24 -5.30
CA LEU A 240 23.92 1.31 -6.76
C LEU A 240 22.66 0.84 -7.51
N GLY A 241 21.60 0.50 -6.79
CA GLY A 241 20.32 0.04 -7.36
C GLY A 241 20.28 -1.47 -7.64
N MET A 242 21.16 -2.26 -7.01
CA MET A 242 21.04 -3.72 -7.02
C MET A 242 20.04 -4.19 -5.96
N SER A 243 19.48 -5.38 -6.14
CA SER A 243 18.52 -5.98 -5.22
C SER A 243 19.13 -7.21 -4.56
N LEU A 244 18.92 -7.35 -3.25
CA LEU A 244 19.26 -8.53 -2.46
C LEU A 244 18.00 -9.39 -2.31
N ARG A 245 18.09 -10.70 -2.53
CA ARG A 245 16.97 -11.63 -2.44
C ARG A 245 17.36 -12.89 -1.69
N TYR A 246 16.48 -13.40 -0.85
CA TYR A 246 16.64 -14.73 -0.27
C TYR A 246 16.44 -15.79 -1.37
N THR A 247 17.27 -16.82 -1.44
CA THR A 247 17.18 -17.86 -2.49
C THR A 247 16.27 -19.02 -2.09
N GLU A 248 15.56 -18.92 -0.97
CA GLU A 248 14.75 -20.00 -0.39
C GLU A 248 15.54 -21.28 -0.05
N SER A 249 16.87 -21.18 -0.05
CA SER A 249 17.76 -22.31 0.16
C SER A 249 18.70 -22.08 1.34
N LYS A 250 19.11 -23.20 1.95
CA LYS A 250 20.09 -23.22 3.02
C LYS A 250 21.25 -24.13 2.64
N GLU A 251 22.47 -23.73 3.01
CA GLU A 251 23.68 -24.53 2.82
C GLU A 251 24.39 -24.80 4.14
N VAL A 252 25.02 -25.97 4.25
CA VAL A 252 25.79 -26.32 5.44
C VAL A 252 27.24 -25.84 5.26
N ILE A 253 27.59 -24.74 5.92
CA ILE A 253 28.92 -24.13 5.88
C ILE A 253 29.58 -24.31 7.25
N ASP A 254 30.74 -24.97 7.30
CA ASP A 254 31.44 -25.31 8.55
C ASP A 254 30.56 -26.03 9.60
N GLY A 255 29.58 -26.81 9.15
CA GLY A 255 28.65 -27.54 10.01
C GLY A 255 27.48 -26.71 10.53
N ARG A 256 27.29 -25.49 10.02
CA ARG A 256 26.16 -24.60 10.34
C ARG A 256 25.22 -24.52 9.15
N GLU A 257 23.91 -24.55 9.41
CA GLU A 257 22.91 -24.35 8.38
C GLU A 257 22.72 -22.84 8.14
N CYS A 258 23.24 -22.34 7.03
CA CYS A 258 23.23 -20.92 6.68
C CYS A 258 22.17 -20.65 5.60
N MET A 259 21.36 -19.60 5.76
CA MET A 259 20.44 -19.10 4.74
C MET A 259 21.21 -18.43 3.63
N VAL A 260 20.90 -18.73 2.37
CA VAL A 260 21.60 -18.20 1.20
C VAL A 260 20.83 -17.04 0.58
N PHE A 261 21.54 -15.96 0.29
CA PHE A 261 21.03 -14.76 -0.36
C PHE A 261 21.80 -14.49 -1.64
N VAL A 262 21.13 -13.86 -2.60
CA VAL A 262 21.71 -13.46 -3.88
C VAL A 262 21.53 -11.97 -4.07
N LEU A 263 22.61 -11.29 -4.43
CA LEU A 263 22.63 -9.89 -4.80
C LEU A 263 22.80 -9.80 -6.32
N GLY A 264 21.94 -9.03 -6.98
CA GLY A 264 21.89 -8.98 -8.42
C GLY A 264 21.17 -7.75 -8.95
N THR A 265 21.21 -7.58 -10.27
CA THR A 265 20.51 -6.49 -10.94
C THR A 265 19.13 -6.96 -11.38
N ASP A 266 18.11 -6.19 -11.04
CA ASP A 266 16.72 -6.46 -11.44
C ASP A 266 16.40 -5.79 -12.77
N HIS A 267 15.92 -6.57 -13.74
CA HIS A 267 15.39 -6.08 -15.00
C HIS A 267 13.93 -6.51 -15.12
N GLU A 268 13.10 -5.72 -15.80
CA GLU A 268 11.64 -5.93 -15.94
C GLU A 268 11.23 -7.36 -16.35
N GLU A 269 12.12 -8.13 -16.98
CA GLU A 269 11.85 -9.51 -17.42
C GLU A 269 12.72 -10.58 -16.75
N HIS A 270 13.81 -10.24 -16.04
CA HIS A 270 14.71 -11.23 -15.41
C HIS A 270 15.67 -10.62 -14.38
N PHE A 271 15.97 -11.40 -13.34
CA PHE A 271 16.98 -11.07 -12.33
C PHE A 271 18.34 -11.68 -12.68
N VAL A 272 19.40 -10.86 -12.67
CA VAL A 272 20.77 -11.29 -12.96
C VAL A 272 21.56 -11.40 -11.65
N SER A 273 21.84 -12.63 -11.22
CA SER A 273 22.63 -12.93 -10.02
C SER A 273 24.10 -12.57 -10.20
N GLU A 274 24.67 -11.79 -9.28
CA GLU A 274 26.07 -11.35 -9.35
C GLU A 274 26.91 -11.83 -8.16
N HIS A 275 26.38 -11.74 -6.94
CA HIS A 275 27.07 -12.16 -5.72
C HIS A 275 26.16 -13.04 -4.86
N TYR A 276 26.75 -14.02 -4.16
CA TYR A 276 26.03 -14.87 -3.21
C TYR A 276 26.59 -14.69 -1.81
N TYR A 277 25.68 -14.62 -0.85
CA TYR A 277 25.97 -14.49 0.57
C TYR A 277 25.27 -15.59 1.36
N ALA A 278 25.81 -15.95 2.51
CA ALA A 278 25.14 -16.86 3.42
C ALA A 278 25.20 -16.36 4.86
N VAL A 279 24.12 -16.55 5.61
CA VAL A 279 23.96 -16.01 6.97
C VAL A 279 23.56 -17.10 7.95
N HIS A 280 24.22 -17.12 9.11
CA HIS A 280 23.83 -17.93 10.26
C HIS A 280 24.10 -17.15 11.54
N ASP A 281 23.05 -16.89 12.33
CA ASP A 281 23.10 -15.93 13.43
C ASP A 281 23.73 -14.59 12.94
N ASN A 282 24.82 -14.14 13.57
CA ASN A 282 25.53 -12.90 13.23
C ASN A 282 26.75 -13.13 12.31
N LEU A 283 26.86 -14.30 11.66
CA LEU A 283 27.97 -14.62 10.78
C LEU A 283 27.55 -14.51 9.32
N VAL A 284 28.30 -13.70 8.57
CA VAL A 284 28.10 -13.49 7.14
C VAL A 284 29.24 -14.13 6.35
N TYR A 285 28.88 -14.88 5.31
CA TYR A 285 29.77 -15.50 4.36
C TYR A 285 29.53 -14.91 2.96
N TYR A 286 30.57 -14.85 2.14
CA TYR A 286 30.47 -14.59 0.70
C TYR A 286 30.97 -15.80 -0.08
N TYR A 287 30.35 -16.08 -1.22
CA TYR A 287 30.75 -17.18 -2.08
C TYR A 287 31.81 -16.74 -3.08
N ASP A 288 32.98 -17.38 -3.03
CA ASP A 288 34.03 -17.21 -4.01
C ASP A 288 33.80 -18.18 -5.18
N VAL A 289 33.18 -17.67 -6.24
CA VAL A 289 32.87 -18.42 -7.47
C VAL A 289 34.13 -18.98 -8.14
N LEU A 290 35.30 -18.36 -7.97
CA LEU A 290 36.54 -18.83 -8.61
C LEU A 290 37.10 -20.07 -7.93
N ASN A 291 36.91 -20.16 -6.61
CA ASN A 291 37.43 -21.25 -5.80
C ASN A 291 36.34 -22.26 -5.38
N ASP A 292 35.08 -22.00 -5.71
CA ASP A 292 33.91 -22.81 -5.36
C ASP A 292 33.83 -23.03 -3.83
N GLN A 293 33.98 -21.93 -3.08
CA GLN A 293 34.07 -21.96 -1.62
C GLN A 293 33.40 -20.76 -0.95
N TRP A 294 32.77 -21.02 0.18
CA TRP A 294 32.29 -19.99 1.10
C TRP A 294 33.42 -19.47 1.99
N ASN A 295 33.57 -18.15 2.05
CA ASN A 295 34.54 -17.46 2.89
C ASN A 295 33.83 -16.52 3.87
N ILE A 296 34.39 -16.32 5.06
CA ILE A 296 33.81 -15.42 6.05
C ILE A 296 33.99 -13.97 5.58
N LEU A 297 32.89 -13.25 5.43
CA LEU A 297 32.87 -11.82 5.11
C LEU A 297 33.07 -10.98 6.39
N GLY A 298 32.45 -11.39 7.50
CA GLY A 298 32.57 -10.69 8.78
C GLY A 298 31.54 -11.11 9.82
N ARG A 299 31.49 -10.33 10.91
CA ARG A 299 30.36 -10.29 11.84
C ARG A 299 29.69 -8.93 11.65
N GLY A 300 28.37 -8.91 11.46
CA GLY A 300 27.59 -7.69 11.62
C GLY A 300 27.58 -7.27 13.09
#